data_AF-A0A7G5Z2L8-F1
#
_entry.id   AF-A0A7G5Z2L8-F1
#
_cell.length_a   1.000
_cell.length_b   1.000
_cell.length_c   1.000
_cell.angle_alpha   90.00
_cell.angle_beta   90.00
_cell.angle_gamma   90.00
#
_symmetry.space_group_name_H-M   'P 1'
#
loop_
_entity.id
_entity.type
_entity.pdbx_description
1 polymer ?
#
loop_
_entity_poly.entity_id
_entity_poly.type
_entity_poly.pdbx_seq_one_letter_code
_entity_poly.pdbx_strand_id
1 'polypeptide(L)'
;MVAKNYGRFGIPIDGQWSLKDLYKLPRAFEQVYFALDAILPSFDEEAEDRVSRAFRAFPWQGGYSAVNFYNQLKYATPRNEQPRIASIQYASPGWIELTLYLSNALALCFVVNRVSGSIERCNRAYNAIITDLMRRKLLKVELERAEVGLARDEVQLIREYAEQMAEILSLSSAEDIHIRTRNPLISLKILLSIYRRVKILADYQIKGKADFSRKPDE
;
A
#
# COMPACT_ATOMS: atom_id res chain seq x y z
N MET A 1 -25.38 7.60 -5.47
CA MET A 1 -24.18 7.44 -6.33
C MET A 1 -23.26 8.63 -6.04
N VAL A 2 -22.22 8.43 -5.23
CA VAL A 2 -21.19 9.49 -5.06
C VAL A 2 -20.27 9.37 -6.27
N ALA A 3 -20.26 10.37 -7.15
CA ALA A 3 -19.38 10.36 -8.30
C ALA A 3 -17.92 10.32 -7.83
N LYS A 4 -17.13 9.34 -8.31
CA LYS A 4 -15.68 9.35 -8.08
C LYS A 4 -15.12 10.63 -8.73
N ASN A 5 -14.56 11.52 -7.92
CA ASN A 5 -13.98 12.78 -8.40
C ASN A 5 -12.59 12.53 -9.00
N TYR A 6 -12.54 12.37 -10.33
CA TYR A 6 -11.28 12.26 -11.07
C TYR A 6 -10.73 13.65 -11.38
N GLY A 7 -9.42 13.81 -11.20
CA GLY A 7 -8.76 15.09 -11.45
C GLY A 7 -7.27 14.95 -11.63
N ARG A 8 -6.61 16.11 -11.76
CA ARG A 8 -5.16 16.21 -11.88
C ARG A 8 -4.54 16.28 -10.48
N PHE A 9 -3.47 15.53 -10.29
CA PHE A 9 -2.70 15.48 -9.05
C PHE A 9 -1.24 15.66 -9.38
N GLY A 10 -0.66 16.78 -8.93
CA GLY A 10 0.76 17.08 -9.09
C GLY A 10 1.58 16.53 -7.93
N ILE A 11 2.67 15.84 -8.25
CA ILE A 11 3.74 15.49 -7.32
C ILE A 11 4.90 16.42 -7.65
N PRO A 12 5.16 17.47 -6.85
CA PRO A 12 6.36 18.26 -6.99
C PRO A 12 7.58 17.37 -6.84
N ILE A 13 8.56 17.53 -7.73
CA ILE A 13 9.83 16.81 -7.69
C ILE A 13 10.99 17.79 -7.67
N ASP A 14 12.04 17.44 -6.94
CA ASP A 14 13.22 18.27 -6.80
C ASP A 14 14.49 17.42 -6.67
N GLY A 15 15.65 18.07 -6.67
CA GLY A 15 16.96 17.45 -6.59
C GLY A 15 17.33 16.61 -7.82
N GLN A 16 18.38 15.80 -7.67
CA GLN A 16 18.90 14.98 -8.77
C GLN A 16 18.18 13.63 -8.85
N TRP A 17 17.55 13.36 -9.99
CA TRP A 17 16.88 12.08 -10.26
C TRP A 17 17.75 11.18 -11.15
N SER A 18 17.92 9.94 -10.72
CA SER A 18 18.48 8.88 -11.54
C SER A 18 17.38 8.18 -12.35
N LEU A 19 17.75 7.43 -13.39
CA LEU A 19 16.81 6.55 -14.10
C LEU A 19 16.10 5.57 -13.14
N LYS A 20 16.78 5.15 -12.08
CA LYS A 20 16.21 4.28 -11.05
C LYS A 20 15.12 4.99 -10.25
N ASP A 21 15.21 6.30 -10.07
CA ASP A 21 14.18 7.10 -9.39
C ASP A 21 12.91 7.19 -10.23
N LEU A 22 13.06 7.42 -11.54
CA LEU A 22 11.97 7.42 -12.52
C LEU A 22 11.25 6.06 -12.63
N TYR A 23 11.88 4.97 -12.20
CA TYR A 23 11.24 3.67 -12.07
C TYR A 23 10.61 3.46 -10.68
N LYS A 24 11.37 3.73 -9.62
CA LYS A 24 10.98 3.38 -8.25
C LYS A 24 9.81 4.18 -7.72
N LEU A 25 9.83 5.51 -7.88
CA LEU A 25 8.80 6.36 -7.30
C LEU A 25 7.43 6.12 -7.97
N PRO A 26 7.30 6.14 -9.31
CA PRO A 26 6.02 5.85 -9.96
C PRO A 26 5.50 4.45 -9.65
N ARG A 27 6.39 3.44 -9.59
CA ARG A 27 6.02 2.06 -9.24
C ARG A 27 5.51 1.96 -7.81
N ALA A 28 6.19 2.57 -6.84
CA ALA A 28 5.76 2.57 -5.45
C ALA A 28 4.43 3.31 -5.27
N PHE A 29 4.29 4.47 -5.94
CA PHE A 29 3.05 5.25 -5.95
C PHE A 29 1.88 4.43 -6.47
N GLU A 30 2.03 3.82 -7.66
CA GLU A 30 1.01 2.98 -8.29
C GLU A 30 0.56 1.84 -7.35
N GLN A 31 1.52 1.17 -6.70
CA GLN A 31 1.21 0.04 -5.81
C GLN A 31 0.52 0.47 -4.50
N VAL A 32 0.89 1.62 -3.93
CA VAL A 32 0.18 2.15 -2.75
C VAL A 32 -1.21 2.62 -3.15
N TYR A 33 -1.34 3.32 -4.27
CA TYR A 33 -2.62 3.79 -4.80
C TYR A 33 -3.61 2.63 -4.95
N PHE A 34 -3.23 1.56 -5.67
CA PHE A 34 -4.14 0.42 -5.85
C PHE A 34 -4.41 -0.34 -4.56
N ALA A 35 -3.48 -0.37 -3.61
CA ALA A 35 -3.75 -1.01 -2.32
C ALA A 35 -4.77 -0.24 -1.49
N LEU A 36 -4.69 1.10 -1.46
CA LEU A 36 -5.65 1.94 -0.74
C LEU A 36 -7.03 1.90 -1.40
N ASP A 37 -7.09 1.93 -2.73
CA ASP A 37 -8.33 1.80 -3.49
C ASP A 37 -9.02 0.46 -3.21
N ALA A 38 -8.24 -0.63 -3.18
CA ALA A 38 -8.76 -1.98 -2.99
C ALA A 38 -9.14 -2.33 -1.53
N ILE A 39 -8.76 -1.51 -0.55
CA ILE A 39 -9.22 -1.69 0.84
C ILE A 39 -10.69 -1.29 0.92
N LEU A 40 -11.07 -0.17 0.30
CA LEU A 40 -12.44 0.32 0.31
C LEU A 40 -13.34 -0.55 -0.58
N PRO A 41 -14.58 -0.85 -0.15
CA PRO A 41 -15.53 -1.58 -0.98
C PRO A 41 -15.84 -0.82 -2.28
N SER A 42 -15.82 -1.54 -3.41
CA SER A 42 -16.29 -1.04 -4.69
C SER A 42 -17.82 -1.13 -4.76
N PHE A 43 -18.47 -0.11 -5.34
CA PHE A 43 -19.90 -0.15 -5.66
C PHE A 43 -20.18 -0.99 -6.92
N ASP A 44 -19.17 -1.27 -7.74
CA ASP A 44 -19.24 -2.21 -8.86
C ASP A 44 -18.95 -3.63 -8.34
N GLU A 45 -19.97 -4.50 -8.37
CA GLU A 45 -19.91 -5.89 -7.91
C GLU A 45 -18.86 -6.71 -8.65
N GLU A 46 -18.68 -6.51 -9.96
CA GLU A 46 -17.68 -7.27 -10.71
C GLU A 46 -16.26 -6.85 -10.34
N ALA A 47 -16.03 -5.54 -10.14
CA ALA A 47 -14.76 -5.04 -9.67
C ALA A 47 -14.49 -5.52 -8.24
N GLU A 48 -15.50 -5.52 -7.37
CA GLU A 48 -15.40 -6.03 -6.00
C GLU A 48 -15.06 -7.53 -5.98
N ASP A 49 -15.67 -8.33 -6.86
CA ASP A 49 -15.36 -9.74 -7.02
C ASP A 49 -13.94 -10.00 -7.54
N ARG A 50 -13.45 -9.16 -8.46
CA ARG A 50 -12.05 -9.22 -8.94
C ARG A 50 -11.07 -8.90 -7.81
N VAL A 51 -11.33 -7.84 -7.04
CA VAL A 51 -10.52 -7.44 -5.89
C VAL A 51 -10.54 -8.54 -4.82
N SER A 52 -11.72 -9.01 -4.43
CA SER A 52 -11.89 -10.08 -3.44
C SER A 52 -11.13 -11.35 -3.82
N ARG A 53 -11.15 -11.73 -5.12
CA ARG A 53 -10.31 -12.84 -5.61
C ARG A 53 -8.82 -12.56 -5.44
N ALA A 54 -8.35 -11.35 -5.72
CA ALA A 54 -6.94 -11.00 -5.55
C ALA A 54 -6.46 -11.12 -4.09
N PHE A 55 -7.32 -10.78 -3.12
CA PHE A 55 -7.01 -10.94 -1.69
C PHE A 55 -6.98 -12.42 -1.24
N ARG A 56 -7.79 -13.29 -1.87
CA ARG A 56 -7.87 -14.72 -1.52
C ARG A 56 -6.86 -15.60 -2.27
N ALA A 57 -6.48 -15.22 -3.48
CA ALA A 57 -5.74 -16.09 -4.40
C ALA A 57 -4.27 -16.32 -4.03
N PHE A 58 -3.68 -15.54 -3.11
CA PHE A 58 -2.24 -15.61 -2.88
C PHE A 58 -1.84 -16.38 -1.62
N PRO A 59 -0.93 -17.36 -1.74
CA PRO A 59 -0.39 -18.05 -0.59
C PRO A 59 0.66 -17.25 0.20
N TRP A 60 0.96 -15.99 -0.17
CA TRP A 60 1.90 -15.07 0.51
C TRP A 60 3.20 -15.74 1.01
N GLN A 61 3.82 -16.53 0.12
CA GLN A 61 5.01 -17.34 0.40
C GLN A 61 6.34 -16.57 0.19
N GLY A 62 6.31 -15.34 -0.31
CA GLY A 62 7.53 -14.54 -0.50
C GLY A 62 7.38 -13.29 -1.37
N GLY A 63 8.50 -12.76 -1.84
CA GLY A 63 8.55 -11.51 -2.62
C GLY A 63 7.80 -11.54 -3.95
N TYR A 64 7.78 -12.70 -4.63
CA TYR A 64 7.02 -12.89 -5.87
C TYR A 64 5.50 -12.77 -5.65
N SER A 65 4.99 -13.24 -4.51
CA SER A 65 3.57 -13.12 -4.13
C SER A 65 3.16 -11.66 -4.02
N ALA A 66 4.03 -10.80 -3.47
CA ALA A 66 3.73 -9.38 -3.37
C ALA A 66 3.63 -8.72 -4.75
N VAL A 67 4.55 -9.01 -5.69
CA VAL A 67 4.51 -8.41 -7.04
C VAL A 67 3.21 -8.77 -7.78
N ASN A 68 2.82 -10.04 -7.75
CA ASN A 68 1.61 -10.48 -8.41
C ASN A 68 0.34 -9.93 -7.76
N PHE A 69 0.32 -9.77 -6.44
CA PHE A 69 -0.79 -9.14 -5.73
C PHE A 69 -1.09 -7.74 -6.27
N TYR A 70 -0.12 -6.82 -6.34
CA TYR A 70 -0.40 -5.47 -6.84
C TYR A 70 -0.69 -5.45 -8.34
N ASN A 71 -0.13 -6.36 -9.13
CA ASN A 71 -0.50 -6.49 -10.54
C ASN A 71 -1.98 -6.92 -10.67
N GLN A 72 -2.46 -7.84 -9.83
CA GLN A 72 -3.87 -8.22 -9.82
C GLN A 72 -4.79 -7.09 -9.37
N LEU A 73 -4.41 -6.32 -8.34
CA LEU A 73 -5.16 -5.12 -7.95
C LEU A 73 -5.27 -4.14 -9.11
N LYS A 74 -4.15 -3.85 -9.79
CA LYS A 74 -4.13 -3.01 -10.99
C LYS A 74 -5.08 -3.52 -12.08
N TYR A 75 -5.08 -4.82 -12.35
CA TYR A 75 -5.93 -5.41 -13.39
C TYR A 75 -7.40 -5.55 -12.97
N ALA A 76 -7.69 -5.53 -11.66
CA ALA A 76 -9.05 -5.48 -11.15
C ALA A 76 -9.70 -4.10 -11.37
N THR A 77 -8.90 -3.03 -11.31
CA THR A 77 -9.33 -1.65 -11.59
C THR A 77 -9.50 -1.40 -13.10
N PRO A 78 -10.67 -0.91 -13.57
CA PRO A 78 -10.90 -0.60 -14.98
C PRO A 78 -9.85 0.37 -15.56
N ARG A 79 -9.47 0.18 -16.83
CA ARG A 79 -8.35 0.94 -17.45
C ARG A 79 -8.56 2.46 -17.46
N ASN A 80 -9.79 2.93 -17.53
CA ASN A 80 -10.16 4.35 -17.46
C ASN A 80 -10.08 4.93 -16.04
N GLU A 81 -10.03 4.08 -15.01
CA GLU A 81 -9.91 4.46 -13.60
C GLU A 81 -8.47 4.38 -13.07
N GLN A 82 -7.57 3.76 -13.83
CA GLN A 82 -6.15 3.64 -13.45
C GLN A 82 -5.43 5.00 -13.55
N PRO A 83 -4.48 5.31 -12.63
CA PRO A 83 -3.65 6.50 -12.73
C PRO A 83 -2.91 6.59 -14.06
N ARG A 84 -2.92 7.77 -14.68
CA ARG A 84 -2.19 8.05 -15.94
C ARG A 84 -1.33 9.28 -15.79
N ILE A 85 -0.17 9.29 -16.42
CA ILE A 85 0.66 10.50 -16.50
C ILE A 85 -0.04 11.49 -17.42
N ALA A 86 -0.34 12.68 -16.90
CA ALA A 86 -0.87 13.82 -17.65
C ALA A 86 0.28 14.66 -18.21
N SER A 87 1.27 14.97 -17.38
CA SER A 87 2.47 15.71 -17.78
C SER A 87 3.64 15.39 -16.84
N ILE A 88 4.88 15.56 -17.33
CA ILE A 88 6.08 15.53 -16.51
C ILE A 88 6.96 16.69 -16.96
N GLN A 89 7.34 17.54 -16.02
CA GLN A 89 8.41 18.51 -16.23
C GLN A 89 9.60 18.15 -15.35
N TYR A 90 10.69 17.77 -16.01
CA TYR A 90 11.97 17.59 -15.36
C TYR A 90 12.84 18.84 -15.56
N ALA A 91 12.79 19.73 -14.59
CA ALA A 91 13.73 20.80 -14.32
C ALA A 91 13.62 20.98 -12.81
N SER A 92 14.69 20.99 -12.01
CA SER A 92 14.56 21.12 -10.55
C SER A 92 14.37 22.62 -10.21
N PRO A 93 13.21 23.06 -9.67
CA PRO A 93 12.04 22.29 -9.24
C PRO A 93 11.02 22.00 -10.38
N GLY A 94 10.47 20.78 -10.39
CA GLY A 94 9.63 20.24 -11.46
C GLY A 94 8.44 19.46 -10.93
N TRP A 95 7.74 18.69 -11.77
CA TRP A 95 6.58 17.90 -11.31
C TRP A 95 6.32 16.64 -12.14
N ILE A 96 5.61 15.70 -11.53
CA ILE A 96 4.90 14.59 -12.17
C ILE A 96 3.41 14.82 -11.95
N GLU A 97 2.65 15.07 -13.01
CA GLU A 97 1.20 15.26 -12.94
C GLU A 97 0.49 13.98 -13.37
N LEU A 98 -0.47 13.55 -12.56
CA LEU A 98 -1.25 12.34 -12.77
C LEU A 98 -2.74 12.66 -12.90
N THR A 99 -3.45 11.98 -13.79
CA THR A 99 -4.92 11.92 -13.80
C THR A 99 -5.37 10.67 -13.05
N LEU A 100 -6.11 10.83 -11.94
CA LEU A 100 -6.52 9.74 -11.04
C LEU A 100 -7.71 10.14 -10.14
N TYR A 101 -8.18 9.22 -9.29
CA TYR A 101 -9.21 9.51 -8.28
C TYR A 101 -8.60 10.29 -7.10
N LEU A 102 -8.99 11.56 -6.95
CA LEU A 102 -8.32 12.51 -6.05
C LEU A 102 -8.37 12.09 -4.58
N SER A 103 -9.49 11.53 -4.11
CA SER A 103 -9.62 11.06 -2.72
C SER A 103 -8.58 10.00 -2.37
N ASN A 104 -8.24 9.13 -3.33
CA ASN A 104 -7.25 8.09 -3.11
C ASN A 104 -5.81 8.62 -3.12
N ALA A 105 -5.52 9.63 -3.95
CA ALA A 105 -4.25 10.35 -3.87
C ALA A 105 -4.11 11.12 -2.55
N LEU A 106 -5.17 11.75 -2.05
CA LEU A 106 -5.18 12.41 -0.73
C LEU A 106 -4.91 11.42 0.40
N ALA A 107 -5.55 10.25 0.38
CA ALA A 107 -5.28 9.19 1.35
C ALA A 107 -3.81 8.73 1.30
N LEU A 108 -3.27 8.55 0.08
CA LEU A 108 -1.85 8.22 -0.11
C LEU A 108 -0.93 9.30 0.48
N CYS A 109 -1.18 10.57 0.17
CA CYS A 109 -0.41 11.69 0.72
C CYS A 109 -0.46 11.70 2.25
N PHE A 110 -1.65 11.53 2.84
CA PHE A 110 -1.81 11.48 4.28
C PHE A 110 -0.95 10.38 4.93
N VAL A 111 -0.97 9.18 4.36
CA VAL A 111 -0.18 8.04 4.85
C VAL A 111 1.32 8.28 4.68
N VAL A 112 1.76 8.79 3.53
CA VAL A 112 3.18 9.11 3.28
C VAL A 112 3.67 10.19 4.24
N ASN A 113 2.91 11.26 4.45
CA ASN A 113 3.25 12.33 5.39
C ASN A 113 3.39 11.80 6.82
N ARG A 114 2.41 11.02 7.31
CA ARG A 114 2.46 10.41 8.64
C ARG A 114 3.70 9.53 8.80
N VAL A 115 3.97 8.65 7.84
CA VAL A 115 5.14 7.77 7.91
C VAL A 115 6.45 8.56 7.82
N SER A 116 6.53 9.59 6.97
CA SER A 116 7.74 10.40 6.85
C SER A 116 8.08 11.16 8.14
N GLY A 117 7.07 11.73 8.82
CA GLY A 117 7.26 12.47 10.07
C GLY A 117 7.56 11.60 11.28
N SER A 118 7.43 10.28 11.18
CA SER A 118 7.68 9.33 12.27
C SER A 118 8.45 8.09 11.80
N ILE A 119 9.27 8.23 10.75
CA ILE A 119 9.82 7.09 10.01
C ILE A 119 10.63 6.14 10.88
N GLU A 120 11.40 6.65 11.84
CA GLU A 120 12.18 5.83 12.76
C GLU A 120 11.30 4.95 13.65
N ARG A 121 10.23 5.53 14.21
CA ARG A 121 9.28 4.80 15.06
C ARG A 121 8.56 3.72 14.26
N CYS A 122 8.08 4.07 13.06
CA CYS A 122 7.43 3.11 12.17
C CYS A 122 8.38 1.98 11.77
N ASN A 123 9.64 2.29 11.43
CA ASN A 123 10.65 1.28 11.09
C ASN A 123 10.95 0.36 12.27
N ARG A 124 11.03 0.89 13.50
CA ARG A 124 11.22 0.08 14.72
C ARG A 124 10.07 -0.91 14.91
N ALA A 125 8.82 -0.46 14.80
CA ALA A 125 7.64 -1.33 14.90
C ALA A 125 7.64 -2.41 13.81
N TYR A 126 7.85 -2.01 12.55
CA TYR A 126 7.97 -2.93 11.42
C TYR A 126 9.05 -4.01 11.64
N ASN A 127 10.25 -3.60 12.04
CA ASN A 127 11.37 -4.52 12.25
C ASN A 127 11.13 -5.45 13.43
N ALA A 128 10.50 -4.97 14.51
CA ALA A 128 10.13 -5.80 15.66
C ALA A 128 9.15 -6.90 15.24
N ILE A 129 8.09 -6.55 14.50
CA ILE A 129 7.11 -7.51 13.98
C ILE A 129 7.80 -8.54 13.08
N ILE A 130 8.59 -8.10 12.10
CA ILE A 130 9.28 -9.01 11.17
C ILE A 130 10.22 -9.97 11.93
N THR A 131 10.97 -9.46 12.90
CA THR A 131 11.89 -10.26 13.71
C THR A 131 11.13 -11.32 14.51
N ASP A 132 9.99 -10.97 15.10
CA ASP A 132 9.18 -11.93 15.85
C ASP A 132 8.54 -12.99 14.94
N LEU A 133 7.97 -12.58 13.79
CA LEU A 133 7.43 -13.52 12.80
C LEU A 133 8.52 -14.48 12.27
N MET A 134 9.76 -14.02 12.11
CA MET A 134 10.89 -14.86 11.73
C MET A 134 11.23 -15.87 12.83
N ARG A 135 11.35 -15.39 14.08
CA ARG A 135 11.65 -16.23 15.26
C ARG A 135 10.63 -17.35 15.43
N ARG A 136 9.35 -17.05 15.22
CA ARG A 136 8.23 -18.00 15.29
C ARG A 136 8.02 -18.81 14.00
N LYS A 137 8.85 -18.59 12.97
CA LYS A 137 8.74 -19.22 11.64
C LYS A 137 7.41 -18.96 10.91
N LEU A 138 6.63 -17.96 11.35
CA LEU A 138 5.33 -17.57 10.79
C LEU A 138 5.44 -16.98 9.37
N LEU A 139 6.61 -16.48 8.98
CA LEU A 139 6.82 -16.03 7.59
C LEU A 139 6.77 -17.17 6.58
N LYS A 140 7.20 -18.38 6.98
CA LYS A 140 7.34 -19.56 6.13
C LYS A 140 6.17 -20.55 6.28
N VAL A 141 5.14 -20.22 7.06
CA VAL A 141 3.98 -21.09 7.20
C VAL A 141 3.25 -21.14 5.85
N GLU A 142 3.26 -22.33 5.25
CA GLU A 142 2.44 -22.67 4.09
C GLU A 142 0.96 -22.61 4.46
N LEU A 143 0.11 -22.21 3.49
CA LEU A 143 -1.32 -22.00 3.71
C LEU A 143 -2.00 -23.20 4.38
N GLU A 144 -1.56 -24.41 4.04
CA GLU A 144 -2.09 -25.68 4.55
C GLU A 144 -1.74 -25.91 6.04
N ARG A 145 -0.60 -25.39 6.55
CA ARG A 145 -0.33 -25.41 8.01
C ARG A 145 -1.04 -24.30 8.76
N ALA A 146 -1.35 -23.18 8.12
CA ALA A 146 -2.18 -22.13 8.72
C ALA A 146 -3.62 -22.61 8.93
N GLU A 147 -4.12 -23.50 8.05
CA GLU A 147 -5.43 -24.17 8.20
C GLU A 147 -5.43 -25.24 9.30
N VAL A 148 -4.28 -25.87 9.59
CA VAL A 148 -4.13 -26.96 10.58
C VAL A 148 -3.84 -26.45 12.02
N GLY A 149 -3.93 -25.15 12.27
CA GLY A 149 -4.12 -24.59 13.61
C GLY A 149 -2.90 -23.87 14.16
N LEU A 150 -2.82 -22.56 13.90
CA LEU A 150 -2.07 -21.65 14.76
C LEU A 150 -2.64 -21.71 16.18
N ALA A 151 -1.78 -21.66 17.19
CA ALA A 151 -2.25 -21.57 18.57
C ALA A 151 -3.10 -20.29 18.74
N ARG A 152 -4.11 -20.31 19.62
CA ARG A 152 -4.98 -19.14 19.87
C ARG A 152 -4.16 -17.88 20.16
N ASP A 153 -3.08 -18.02 20.94
CA ASP A 153 -2.18 -16.93 21.29
C ASP A 153 -1.42 -16.37 20.08
N GLU A 154 -1.07 -17.21 19.10
CA GLU A 154 -0.42 -16.76 17.87
C GLU A 154 -1.40 -15.98 16.99
N VAL A 155 -2.65 -16.44 16.88
CA VAL A 155 -3.70 -15.73 16.14
C VAL A 155 -3.96 -14.36 16.76
N GLN A 156 -4.04 -14.29 18.09
CA GLN A 156 -4.26 -13.04 18.82
C GLN A 156 -3.09 -12.07 18.59
N LEU A 157 -1.85 -12.53 18.74
CA LEU A 157 -0.66 -11.74 18.48
C LEU A 157 -0.61 -11.22 17.03
N ILE A 158 -0.95 -12.06 16.04
CA ILE A 158 -0.99 -11.65 14.63
C ILE A 158 -2.02 -10.54 14.40
N ARG A 159 -3.18 -10.61 15.05
CA ARG A 159 -4.20 -9.56 14.99
C ARG A 159 -3.70 -8.26 15.60
N GLU A 160 -3.02 -8.31 16.75
CA GLU A 160 -2.41 -7.13 17.37
C GLU A 160 -1.36 -6.48 16.47
N TYR A 161 -0.51 -7.28 15.82
CA TYR A 161 0.43 -6.78 14.83
C TYR A 161 -0.26 -6.21 13.59
N ALA A 162 -1.37 -6.80 13.15
CA ALA A 162 -2.14 -6.28 12.03
C ALA A 162 -2.75 -4.91 12.38
N GLU A 163 -3.34 -4.76 13.56
CA GLU A 163 -3.86 -3.47 14.03
C GLU A 163 -2.77 -2.41 14.17
N GLN A 164 -1.61 -2.76 14.73
CA GLN A 164 -0.47 -1.84 14.80
C GLN A 164 -0.03 -1.37 13.40
N MET A 165 0.00 -2.26 12.42
CA MET A 165 0.36 -1.89 11.04
C MET A 165 -0.74 -1.09 10.34
N ALA A 166 -2.02 -1.38 10.61
CA ALA A 166 -3.16 -0.63 10.12
C ALA A 166 -3.10 0.83 10.63
N GLU A 167 -2.79 1.02 11.91
CA GLU A 167 -2.62 2.35 12.52
C GLU A 167 -1.47 3.13 11.86
N ILE A 168 -0.31 2.50 11.64
CA ILE A 168 0.83 3.10 10.94
C ILE A 168 0.43 3.55 9.52
N LEU A 169 -0.43 2.77 8.87
CA LEU A 169 -0.94 3.03 7.52
C LEU A 169 -2.20 3.91 7.52
N SER A 170 -2.55 4.52 8.65
CA SER A 170 -3.74 5.36 8.81
C SER A 170 -5.06 4.71 8.34
N LEU A 171 -5.17 3.40 8.49
CA LEU A 171 -6.42 2.67 8.31
C LEU A 171 -7.20 2.70 9.62
N SER A 172 -8.53 2.65 9.53
CA SER A 172 -9.40 2.62 10.71
C SER A 172 -9.20 1.36 11.56
N SER A 173 -8.96 0.22 10.90
CA SER A 173 -8.64 -1.06 11.53
C SER A 173 -8.01 -2.01 10.52
N ALA A 174 -7.50 -3.16 10.99
CA ALA A 174 -7.09 -4.25 10.10
C ALA A 174 -8.29 -5.10 9.60
N GLU A 175 -9.49 -4.88 10.15
CA GLU A 175 -10.67 -5.73 9.92
C GLU A 175 -11.09 -5.76 8.45
N ASP A 176 -11.04 -4.64 7.73
CA ASP A 176 -11.38 -4.59 6.30
C ASP A 176 -10.51 -5.57 5.48
N ILE A 177 -9.25 -5.75 5.87
CA ILE A 177 -8.34 -6.70 5.22
C ILE A 177 -8.58 -8.12 5.75
N HIS A 178 -8.89 -8.29 7.04
CA HIS A 178 -9.25 -9.58 7.61
C HIS A 178 -10.48 -10.18 6.94
N ILE A 179 -11.53 -9.38 6.71
CA ILE A 179 -12.76 -9.80 6.00
C ILE A 179 -12.43 -10.30 4.59
N ARG A 180 -11.59 -9.56 3.85
CA ARG A 180 -11.21 -9.88 2.47
C ARG A 180 -10.37 -11.17 2.37
N THR A 181 -9.43 -11.35 3.29
CA THR A 181 -8.44 -12.44 3.26
C THR A 181 -8.88 -13.70 3.99
N ARG A 182 -9.76 -13.56 4.99
CA ARG A 182 -10.17 -14.63 5.93
C ARG A 182 -9.00 -15.32 6.64
N ASN A 183 -7.85 -14.67 6.70
CA ASN A 183 -6.63 -15.21 7.28
C ASN A 183 -5.79 -14.07 7.87
N PRO A 184 -5.74 -13.92 9.22
CA PRO A 184 -5.03 -12.82 9.87
C PRO A 184 -3.56 -12.72 9.51
N LEU A 185 -2.87 -13.84 9.28
CA LEU A 185 -1.45 -13.86 8.90
C LEU A 185 -1.24 -13.30 7.50
N ILE A 186 -2.14 -13.62 6.57
CA ILE A 186 -2.15 -13.03 5.23
C ILE A 186 -2.43 -11.53 5.30
N SER A 187 -3.41 -11.10 6.11
CA SER A 187 -3.70 -9.67 6.29
C SER A 187 -2.49 -8.91 6.82
N LEU A 188 -1.80 -9.45 7.83
CA LEU A 188 -0.57 -8.87 8.36
C LEU A 188 0.52 -8.80 7.27
N LYS A 189 0.72 -9.86 6.50
CA LYS A 189 1.69 -9.88 5.39
C LYS A 189 1.38 -8.83 4.31
N ILE A 190 0.10 -8.58 4.02
CA ILE A 190 -0.36 -7.50 3.12
C ILE A 190 0.00 -6.14 3.70
N LEU A 191 -0.36 -5.87 4.95
CA LEU A 191 -0.08 -4.61 5.63
C LEU A 191 1.43 -4.31 5.68
N LEU A 192 2.25 -5.30 6.04
CA LEU A 192 3.71 -5.22 6.00
C LEU A 192 4.23 -4.91 4.58
N SER A 193 3.57 -5.47 3.56
CA SER A 193 3.90 -5.23 2.15
C SER A 193 3.55 -3.81 1.70
N ILE A 194 2.39 -3.28 2.13
CA ILE A 194 1.98 -1.89 1.86
C ILE A 194 2.97 -0.93 2.52
N TYR A 195 3.30 -1.15 3.80
CA TYR A 195 4.26 -0.33 4.54
C TYR A 195 5.61 -0.20 3.84
N ARG A 196 6.18 -1.30 3.32
CA ARG A 196 7.45 -1.25 2.57
C ARG A 196 7.40 -0.30 1.36
N ARG A 197 6.24 -0.12 0.73
CA ARG A 197 6.06 0.76 -0.44
C ARG A 197 5.82 2.20 -0.02
N VAL A 198 5.01 2.40 1.01
CA VAL A 198 4.86 3.72 1.65
C VAL A 198 6.21 4.24 2.12
N LYS A 199 7.04 3.37 2.72
CA LYS A 199 8.41 3.71 3.14
C LYS A 199 9.26 4.21 1.98
N ILE A 200 9.14 3.62 0.78
CA ILE A 200 9.86 4.10 -0.41
C ILE A 200 9.46 5.56 -0.68
N LEU A 201 8.16 5.87 -0.71
CA LEU A 201 7.66 7.22 -0.95
C LEU A 201 8.08 8.20 0.15
N ALA A 202 8.01 7.78 1.42
CA ALA A 202 8.48 8.56 2.56
C ALA A 202 9.99 8.85 2.47
N ASP A 203 10.81 7.89 2.04
CA ASP A 203 12.25 8.09 1.82
C ASP A 203 12.51 9.13 0.70
N TYR A 204 11.67 9.18 -0.35
CA TYR A 204 11.76 10.24 -1.38
C TYR A 204 11.41 11.62 -0.80
N GLN A 205 10.40 11.69 0.06
CA GLN A 205 10.00 12.91 0.74
C GLN A 205 11.06 13.44 1.70
N ILE A 206 11.59 12.58 2.57
CA ILE A 206 12.63 12.96 3.54
C ILE A 206 13.90 13.46 2.83
N LYS A 207 14.21 12.91 1.65
CA LYS A 207 15.35 13.34 0.84
C LYS A 207 15.08 14.61 0.02
N GLY A 208 13.89 15.19 0.11
CA GLY A 208 13.48 16.36 -0.67
C GLY A 208 13.37 16.07 -2.18
N LYS A 209 13.24 14.80 -2.60
CA LYS A 209 13.15 14.45 -4.01
C LYS A 209 11.74 14.52 -4.58
N ALA A 210 10.74 14.27 -3.74
CA ALA A 210 9.33 14.37 -4.08
C ALA A 210 8.55 14.91 -2.89
N ASP A 211 7.50 15.68 -3.13
CA ASP A 211 6.71 16.30 -2.07
C ASP A 211 5.28 15.74 -2.07
N PHE A 212 4.87 15.08 -1.00
CA PHE A 212 3.50 14.62 -0.76
C PHE A 212 2.80 15.45 0.33
N SER A 213 3.43 16.49 0.86
CA SER A 213 2.88 17.36 1.89
C SER A 213 1.90 18.40 1.34
N ARG A 214 2.01 18.70 0.03
CA ARG A 214 1.10 19.63 -0.64
C ARG A 214 -0.25 18.99 -0.88
N LYS A 215 -1.31 19.76 -0.61
CA LYS A 215 -2.66 19.42 -1.08
C LYS A 215 -2.69 19.54 -2.60
N PRO A 216 -3.49 18.73 -3.32
CA PRO A 216 -3.79 18.97 -4.72
C PRO A 216 -4.30 20.41 -4.85
N ASP A 217 -3.81 21.14 -5.85
CA ASP A 217 -4.38 22.45 -6.18
C ASP A 217 -5.88 22.26 -6.48
N GLU A 218 -6.73 23.09 -5.86
CA GLU A 218 -8.20 23.07 -6.03
C GLU A 218 -8.62 23.36 -7.49
#